data_AF-A0AAV6WX44-F1
#
_entry.id   AF-A0AAV6WX44-F1
#
_cell.length_a   1.000
_cell.length_b   1.000
_cell.length_c   1.000
_cell.angle_alpha   90.00
_cell.angle_beta   90.00
_cell.angle_gamma   90.00
#
_symmetry.space_group_name_H-M   'P 1'
#
loop_
_entity.id
_entity.type
_entity.pdbx_description
1 polymer ?
#
loop_
_entity_poly.entity_id
_entity_poly.type
_entity_poly.pdbx_seq_one_letter_code
_entity_poly.pdbx_strand_id
1 'polypeptide(L)'
;MKSSLICLAGKDEVNKDRLISARENGSDIIAVNVDLGNRSYPVYVGSGFLNQPGLLSRHVHGKQALMVTNTKIAPLFLDKAVKALQQENTEIAVEAVILPDGEQFKNMVDSSVGGKTVINYRVGKNMIGAIYQPKCVLVDTDTLNYLPNKELASRIAEAIKCELVNDGKFFEWLENNMLALLAR
;
A
#
# COMPACT_ATOMS: atom_id res chain seq x y z
N MET A 1 -14.28 -3.44 2.31
CA MET A 1 -12.86 -3.63 1.95
C MET A 1 -12.05 -2.61 2.76
N LYS A 2 -11.04 -3.01 3.54
CA LYS A 2 -10.20 -2.06 4.30
C LYS A 2 -8.80 -1.82 3.69
N SER A 3 -8.44 -2.52 2.63
CA SER A 3 -7.08 -2.52 2.08
C SER A 3 -7.04 -1.95 0.66
N SER A 4 -7.17 -0.62 0.58
CA SER A 4 -6.61 0.20 -0.51
C SER A 4 -6.13 1.47 0.20
N LEU A 5 -4.81 1.63 0.24
CA LEU A 5 -4.10 2.39 1.25
C LEU A 5 -4.18 3.90 1.00
N ILE A 6 -4.82 4.65 1.91
CA ILE A 6 -4.44 6.04 2.17
C ILE A 6 -3.56 5.97 3.41
N CYS A 7 -2.24 6.05 3.21
CA CYS A 7 -1.30 6.12 4.33
C CYS A 7 -1.06 7.60 4.66
N LEU A 8 -1.81 8.14 5.61
CA LEU A 8 -1.40 9.37 6.30
C LEU A 8 -0.52 8.93 7.47
N ALA A 9 0.77 9.23 7.35
CA ALA A 9 1.75 8.91 8.38
C ALA A 9 1.59 9.88 9.57
N GLY A 10 0.87 9.42 10.58
CA GLY A 10 0.90 10.01 11.92
C GLY A 10 2.30 9.90 12.52
N LYS A 11 2.73 10.98 13.17
CA LYS A 11 4.12 11.38 13.42
C LYS A 11 4.97 10.50 14.36
N ASP A 12 4.47 9.38 14.86
CA ASP A 12 5.20 8.65 15.91
C ASP A 12 6.29 7.68 15.42
N GLU A 13 6.58 7.61 14.11
CA GLU A 13 7.79 6.93 13.61
C GLU A 13 8.37 7.50 12.29
N VAL A 14 7.82 8.60 11.75
CA VAL A 14 8.30 9.22 10.50
C VAL A 14 9.02 10.53 10.79
N ASN A 15 10.35 10.47 10.86
CA ASN A 15 11.20 11.66 10.94
C ASN A 15 11.05 12.49 9.65
N LYS A 16 10.60 13.76 9.76
CA LYS A 16 10.37 14.66 8.61
C LYS A 16 11.63 14.90 7.76
N ASP A 17 12.82 14.67 8.32
CA ASP A 17 14.11 14.75 7.62
C ASP A 17 14.39 13.56 6.66
N ARG A 18 13.50 12.56 6.62
CA ARG A 18 13.66 11.32 5.80
C ARG A 18 12.70 11.24 4.60
N LEU A 19 11.97 12.31 4.32
CA LEU A 19 11.20 12.42 3.07
C LEU A 19 12.17 12.61 1.91
N ILE A 20 12.43 11.54 1.16
CA ILE A 20 13.20 11.65 -0.09
C ILE A 20 12.16 11.85 -1.20
N SER A 21 12.04 13.09 -1.67
CA SER A 21 11.31 13.37 -2.91
C SER A 21 12.23 13.06 -4.09
N ALA A 22 11.91 12.03 -4.85
CA ALA A 22 12.60 11.71 -6.09
C ALA A 22 11.66 11.96 -7.27
N ARG A 23 12.19 12.55 -8.35
CA ARG A 23 11.49 12.63 -9.63
C ARG A 23 11.99 11.50 -10.51
N GLU A 24 11.14 10.51 -10.77
CA GLU A 24 11.39 9.51 -11.80
C GLU A 24 10.32 9.68 -12.90
N ASN A 25 10.76 9.84 -14.15
CA ASN A 25 9.91 9.94 -15.35
C ASN A 25 8.74 10.95 -15.26
N GLY A 26 8.92 12.07 -14.54
CA GLY A 26 7.95 13.17 -14.49
C GLY A 26 6.82 13.02 -13.46
N SER A 27 6.79 11.94 -12.68
CA SER A 27 5.88 11.77 -11.54
C SER A 27 6.63 12.08 -10.23
N ASP A 28 6.02 12.86 -9.35
CA ASP A 28 6.58 13.12 -8.02
C ASP A 28 6.39 11.86 -7.16
N ILE A 29 7.51 11.23 -6.76
CA ILE A 29 7.53 10.08 -5.86
C ILE A 29 7.94 10.56 -4.48
N ILE A 30 7.10 10.29 -3.49
CA ILE A 30 7.41 10.47 -2.09
C ILE A 30 7.86 9.13 -1.53
N ALA A 31 9.12 9.04 -1.07
CA ALA A 31 9.62 7.88 -0.36
C ALA A 31 9.71 8.17 1.15
N VAL A 32 9.10 7.30 1.94
CA VAL A 32 9.17 7.28 3.40
C VAL A 32 9.89 6.01 3.83
N ASN A 33 11.04 6.12 4.48
CA ASN A 33 11.74 4.95 5.01
C ASN A 33 11.24 4.63 6.43
N VAL A 34 10.67 3.44 6.62
CA VAL A 34 10.27 2.93 7.93
C VAL A 34 11.50 2.34 8.60
N ASP A 35 11.93 2.94 9.73
CA ASP A 35 13.18 2.56 10.39
C ASP A 35 12.97 1.51 11.48
N LEU A 36 13.43 0.30 11.21
CA LEU A 36 13.35 -0.86 12.09
C LEU A 36 14.72 -1.56 12.19
N GLY A 37 15.81 -0.81 12.05
CA GLY A 37 17.18 -1.31 12.00
C GLY A 37 17.41 -2.21 10.79
N ASN A 38 17.79 -3.47 11.01
CA ASN A 38 18.07 -4.42 9.92
C ASN A 38 16.81 -4.87 9.15
N ARG A 39 15.62 -4.41 9.54
CA ARG A 39 14.33 -4.72 8.89
C ARG A 39 13.66 -3.48 8.31
N SER A 40 14.39 -2.38 8.19
CA SER A 40 13.89 -1.15 7.58
C SER A 40 13.47 -1.39 6.13
N TYR A 41 12.40 -0.71 5.70
CA TYR A 41 11.89 -0.81 4.35
C TYR A 41 11.29 0.51 3.87
N PRO A 42 11.38 0.82 2.56
CA PRO A 42 10.77 2.00 1.99
C PRO A 42 9.28 1.80 1.71
N VAL A 43 8.51 2.87 1.93
CA VAL A 43 7.14 3.07 1.45
C VAL A 43 7.20 4.15 0.37
N TYR A 44 6.86 3.80 -0.86
CA TYR A 44 6.77 4.74 -1.97
C TYR A 44 5.31 5.14 -2.17
N VAL A 45 5.04 6.43 -2.32
CA VAL A 45 3.73 7.02 -2.56
C VAL A 45 3.80 7.93 -3.77
N GLY A 46 2.93 7.71 -4.74
CA GLY A 46 2.92 8.44 -6.01
C GLY A 46 1.91 7.85 -6.99
N SER A 47 1.85 8.38 -8.21
CA SER A 47 0.95 7.90 -9.26
C SER A 47 1.71 7.14 -10.36
N GLY A 48 1.02 6.21 -11.00
CA GLY A 48 1.50 5.53 -12.20
C GLY A 48 2.58 4.48 -11.96
N PHE A 49 2.77 4.00 -10.72
CA PHE A 49 3.79 2.99 -10.40
C PHE A 49 3.63 1.71 -11.20
N LEU A 50 2.39 1.27 -11.47
CA LEU A 50 2.15 0.09 -12.30
C LEU A 50 2.50 0.31 -13.78
N ASN A 51 2.76 1.54 -14.20
CA ASN A 51 3.24 1.90 -15.54
C ASN A 51 4.73 2.29 -15.54
N GLN A 52 5.36 2.38 -14.37
CA GLN A 52 6.76 2.73 -14.23
C GLN A 52 7.61 1.45 -14.13
N PRO A 53 8.29 1.05 -15.21
CA PRO A 53 9.28 -0.01 -15.12
C PRO A 53 10.35 0.35 -14.09
N GLY A 54 10.77 -0.65 -13.31
CA GLY A 54 11.95 -0.54 -12.47
C GLY A 54 11.73 -0.34 -10.99
N LEU A 55 10.58 0.21 -10.57
CA LEU A 55 10.34 0.42 -9.15
C LEU A 55 10.14 -0.91 -8.41
N LEU A 56 9.41 -1.84 -9.03
CA LEU A 56 9.17 -3.19 -8.50
C LEU A 56 10.39 -4.11 -8.61
N SER A 57 11.11 -4.07 -9.74
CA SER A 57 12.26 -4.95 -10.01
C SER A 57 13.42 -4.71 -9.03
N ARG A 58 13.60 -3.48 -8.53
CA ARG A 58 14.60 -3.13 -7.51
C ARG A 58 14.45 -3.89 -6.19
N HIS A 59 13.25 -4.39 -5.89
CA HIS A 59 12.96 -5.07 -4.62
C HIS A 59 12.69 -6.56 -4.79
N VAL A 60 12.65 -7.06 -6.03
CA VAL A 60 12.39 -8.47 -6.36
C VAL A 60 13.56 -9.03 -7.18
N HIS A 61 14.47 -9.72 -6.50
CA HIS A 61 15.70 -10.27 -7.08
C HIS A 61 15.62 -11.77 -7.41
N GLY A 62 14.50 -12.43 -7.11
CA GLY A 62 14.31 -13.86 -7.36
C GLY A 62 14.00 -14.17 -8.83
N LYS A 63 14.18 -15.45 -9.21
CA LYS A 63 13.72 -15.97 -10.52
C LYS A 63 12.24 -16.36 -10.52
N GLN A 64 11.59 -16.31 -9.36
CA GLN A 64 10.18 -16.66 -9.18
C GLN A 64 9.50 -15.64 -8.27
N ALA A 65 8.27 -15.26 -8.61
CA ALA A 65 7.40 -14.44 -7.78
C ALA A 65 5.99 -15.01 -7.77
N LEU A 66 5.36 -14.98 -6.60
CA LEU A 66 3.95 -15.33 -6.43
C LEU A 66 3.15 -14.05 -6.15
N MET A 67 2.25 -13.70 -7.05
CA MET A 67 1.29 -12.61 -6.85
C MET A 67 0.03 -13.15 -6.19
N VAL A 68 -0.31 -12.60 -5.02
CA VAL A 68 -1.55 -12.94 -4.32
C VAL A 68 -2.48 -11.74 -4.39
N THR A 69 -3.67 -11.93 -4.93
CA THR A 69 -4.69 -10.89 -5.06
C THR A 69 -6.08 -11.50 -4.86
N ASN A 70 -7.13 -10.70 -5.04
CA ASN A 70 -8.50 -11.17 -4.92
C ASN A 70 -9.31 -11.01 -6.22
N THR A 71 -10.50 -11.60 -6.25
CA THR A 71 -11.39 -11.61 -7.42
C THR A 71 -11.84 -10.22 -7.89
N LYS A 72 -11.79 -9.19 -7.03
CA LYS A 72 -12.15 -7.81 -7.39
C LYS A 72 -10.96 -7.02 -7.95
N ILE A 73 -9.77 -7.24 -7.39
CA ILE A 73 -8.55 -6.49 -7.72
C ILE A 73 -7.82 -7.11 -8.92
N ALA A 74 -7.85 -8.45 -9.06
CA ALA A 74 -7.14 -9.15 -10.13
C ALA A 74 -7.48 -8.62 -11.53
N PRO A 75 -8.76 -8.45 -11.92
CA PRO A 75 -9.10 -7.98 -13.28
C PRO A 75 -8.65 -6.55 -13.58
N LEU A 76 -8.35 -5.76 -12.54
CA LEU A 76 -7.99 -4.35 -12.69
C LEU A 76 -6.48 -4.13 -12.81
N PHE A 77 -5.68 -4.91 -12.07
CA PHE A 77 -4.28 -4.59 -11.84
C PHE A 77 -3.31 -5.77 -11.99
N LEU A 78 -3.77 -7.03 -12.01
CA LEU A 78 -2.86 -8.18 -12.04
C LEU A 78 -1.95 -8.15 -13.27
N ASP A 79 -2.52 -8.00 -14.47
CA ASP A 79 -1.75 -7.96 -15.70
C ASP A 79 -0.75 -6.80 -15.74
N LYS A 80 -1.14 -5.64 -15.18
CA LYS A 80 -0.26 -4.47 -15.09
C LYS A 80 0.91 -4.73 -14.14
N ALA A 81 0.63 -5.31 -12.98
CA ALA A 81 1.65 -5.65 -12.00
C ALA A 81 2.63 -6.70 -12.54
N VAL A 82 2.12 -7.76 -13.20
CA VAL A 82 2.96 -8.79 -13.84
C VAL A 82 3.88 -8.16 -14.88
N LYS A 83 3.33 -7.33 -15.77
CA LYS A 83 4.12 -6.61 -16.78
C LYS A 83 5.18 -5.72 -16.16
N ALA A 84 4.82 -4.91 -15.16
CA ALA A 84 5.76 -4.03 -14.47
C ALA A 84 6.92 -4.79 -13.82
N LEU A 85 6.67 -6.01 -13.32
CA LEU A 85 7.70 -6.87 -12.74
C LEU A 85 8.60 -7.53 -13.80
N GLN A 86 8.02 -7.98 -14.91
CA GLN A 86 8.74 -8.69 -15.97
C GLN A 86 9.47 -7.77 -16.96
N GLN A 87 9.11 -6.49 -17.02
CA GLN A 87 9.63 -5.55 -18.03
C GLN A 87 11.16 -5.38 -17.95
N GLU A 88 11.75 -5.45 -16.75
CA GLU A 88 13.20 -5.36 -16.55
C GLU A 88 13.86 -6.68 -16.14
N ASN A 89 13.06 -7.69 -15.80
CA ASN A 89 13.53 -9.02 -15.42
C ASN A 89 12.74 -10.07 -16.20
N THR A 90 13.10 -10.27 -17.47
CA THR A 90 12.39 -11.19 -18.36
C THR A 90 12.53 -12.66 -17.98
N GLU A 91 13.48 -12.99 -17.09
CA GLU A 91 13.70 -14.36 -16.59
C GLU A 91 12.83 -14.71 -15.37
N ILE A 92 12.09 -13.74 -14.80
CA ILE A 92 11.24 -14.01 -13.64
C ILE A 92 9.95 -14.73 -14.05
N ALA A 93 9.76 -15.93 -13.50
CA ALA A 93 8.49 -16.64 -13.58
C ALA A 93 7.51 -16.04 -12.54
N VAL A 94 6.37 -15.55 -13.01
CA VAL A 94 5.33 -14.98 -12.14
C VAL A 94 4.11 -15.88 -12.16
N GLU A 95 3.74 -16.40 -11.00
CA GLU A 95 2.48 -17.13 -10.80
C GLU A 95 1.50 -16.26 -10.01
N ALA A 96 0.20 -16.49 -10.19
CA ALA A 96 -0.84 -15.72 -9.51
C ALA A 96 -1.83 -16.64 -8.78
N VAL A 97 -2.13 -16.28 -7.53
CA VAL A 97 -3.19 -16.87 -6.72
C VAL A 97 -4.28 -15.82 -6.52
N ILE A 98 -5.48 -16.12 -7.01
CA ILE A 98 -6.64 -15.24 -6.90
C ILE A 98 -7.58 -15.81 -5.83
N LEU A 99 -7.76 -15.05 -4.76
CA LEU A 99 -8.63 -15.42 -3.63
C LEU A 99 -10.02 -14.76 -3.76
N PRO A 100 -11.08 -15.36 -3.21
CA PRO A 100 -12.38 -14.69 -3.13
C PRO A 100 -12.28 -13.38 -2.34
N ASP A 101 -12.94 -12.32 -2.83
CA ASP A 101 -13.03 -11.06 -2.10
C ASP A 101 -13.94 -11.14 -0.87
N GLY A 102 -13.53 -10.51 0.24
CA GLY A 102 -14.33 -10.37 1.46
C GLY A 102 -13.58 -10.73 2.76
N GLU A 103 -13.86 -10.03 3.86
CA GLU A 103 -13.21 -10.29 5.17
C GLU A 103 -13.47 -11.69 5.73
N GLN A 104 -14.56 -12.34 5.33
CA GLN A 104 -14.85 -13.72 5.70
C GLN A 104 -13.81 -14.72 5.14
N PHE A 105 -13.09 -14.33 4.08
CA PHE A 105 -11.98 -15.06 3.49
C PHE A 105 -10.62 -14.56 4.01
N LYS A 106 -10.61 -13.81 5.12
CA LYS A 106 -9.39 -13.36 5.84
C LYS A 106 -8.84 -14.47 6.74
N ASN A 107 -8.70 -15.65 6.15
CA ASN A 107 -7.93 -16.78 6.67
C ASN A 107 -6.48 -16.75 6.14
N MET A 108 -6.10 -15.74 5.35
CA MET A 108 -4.72 -15.52 4.84
C MET A 108 -4.32 -14.03 4.65
N VAL A 109 -4.02 -13.30 5.73
CA VAL A 109 -3.24 -12.02 5.78
C VAL A 109 -4.04 -10.70 5.81
N ASP A 110 -3.55 -9.76 6.64
CA ASP A 110 -3.85 -8.33 6.72
C ASP A 110 -2.54 -7.55 6.58
N SER A 111 -2.55 -6.31 6.08
CA SER A 111 -1.33 -5.47 6.05
C SER A 111 -1.63 -3.98 6.00
N SER A 112 -0.69 -3.18 6.53
CA SER A 112 -0.36 -1.82 6.09
C SER A 112 0.93 -1.31 6.75
N VAL A 113 1.00 -1.26 8.09
CA VAL A 113 2.17 -0.73 8.83
C VAL A 113 2.35 -1.53 10.13
N GLY A 114 3.60 -1.82 10.51
CA GLY A 114 3.93 -2.59 11.72
C GLY A 114 4.13 -4.09 11.52
N GLY A 115 4.06 -4.57 10.27
CA GLY A 115 4.41 -5.95 9.90
C GLY A 115 3.45 -7.04 10.39
N LYS A 116 2.32 -6.70 11.00
CA LYS A 116 1.36 -7.70 11.51
C LYS A 116 0.68 -8.41 10.35
N THR A 117 0.96 -9.70 10.19
CA THR A 117 0.32 -10.59 9.24
C THR A 117 -0.58 -11.56 10.01
N VAL A 118 -1.88 -11.29 10.02
CA VAL A 118 -2.83 -11.99 10.91
C VAL A 118 -4.03 -12.56 10.15
N ILE A 119 -4.60 -13.63 10.70
CA ILE A 119 -5.78 -14.32 10.20
C ILE A 119 -6.82 -14.46 11.31
N ASN A 120 -8.09 -14.54 10.90
CA ASN A 120 -9.18 -14.82 11.83
C ASN A 120 -9.19 -16.31 12.20
N TYR A 121 -9.57 -16.60 13.44
CA TYR A 121 -9.87 -17.96 13.89
C TYR A 121 -11.30 -18.03 14.43
N ARG A 122 -11.85 -19.24 14.59
CA ARG A 122 -13.25 -19.43 15.03
C ARG A 122 -13.58 -18.66 16.32
N VAL A 123 -12.59 -18.51 17.21
CA VAL A 123 -12.73 -17.88 18.52
C VAL A 123 -12.50 -16.36 18.53
N GLY A 124 -12.09 -15.75 17.42
CA GLY A 124 -11.80 -14.33 17.39
C GLY A 124 -11.14 -13.81 16.13
N LYS A 125 -11.15 -12.49 15.97
CA LYS A 125 -10.46 -11.80 14.87
C LYS A 125 -8.97 -11.68 15.15
N ASN A 126 -8.14 -11.80 14.12
CA ASN A 126 -6.68 -11.57 14.17
C ASN A 126 -5.94 -12.43 15.23
N MET A 127 -6.34 -13.69 15.41
CA MET A 127 -5.87 -14.55 16.51
C MET A 127 -4.59 -15.34 16.18
N ILE A 128 -4.30 -15.57 14.91
CA ILE A 128 -3.14 -16.34 14.46
C ILE A 128 -2.37 -15.47 13.49
N GLY A 129 -1.06 -15.33 13.67
CA GLY A 129 -0.25 -14.48 12.81
C GLY A 129 1.20 -14.34 13.25
N ALA A 130 1.94 -13.52 12.51
CA ALA A 130 3.32 -13.18 12.79
C ALA A 130 3.56 -11.67 12.60
N ILE A 131 4.75 -11.21 12.99
CA ILE A 131 5.25 -9.89 12.63
C ILE A 131 6.34 -10.08 11.57
N TYR A 132 6.03 -9.77 10.33
CA TYR A 132 6.91 -9.92 9.18
C TYR A 132 6.93 -8.64 8.34
N GLN A 133 8.11 -8.02 8.19
CA GLN A 133 8.25 -6.76 7.48
C GLN A 133 8.43 -6.98 5.97
N PRO A 134 7.78 -6.16 5.12
CA PRO A 134 7.98 -6.24 3.69
C PRO A 134 9.37 -5.74 3.28
N LYS A 135 9.77 -6.04 2.04
CA LYS A 135 10.97 -5.46 1.43
C LYS A 135 10.73 -4.03 0.93
N CYS A 136 9.52 -3.74 0.49
CA CYS A 136 9.03 -2.41 0.15
C CYS A 136 7.50 -2.38 0.20
N VAL A 137 6.91 -1.18 0.27
CA VAL A 137 5.48 -0.94 0.05
C VAL A 137 5.32 0.06 -1.08
N LEU A 138 4.43 -0.23 -2.02
CA LEU A 138 4.07 0.68 -3.11
C LEU A 138 2.63 1.14 -2.94
N VAL A 139 2.44 2.45 -2.96
CA VAL A 139 1.13 3.11 -2.86
C VAL A 139 0.92 3.90 -4.14
N ASP A 140 0.32 3.24 -5.13
CA ASP A 140 -0.07 3.86 -6.40
C ASP A 140 -1.43 4.57 -6.24
N THR A 141 -1.42 5.90 -6.23
CA THR A 141 -2.60 6.72 -6.00
C THR A 141 -3.62 6.61 -7.13
N ASP A 142 -3.21 6.20 -8.34
CA ASP A 142 -4.15 5.99 -9.46
C ASP A 142 -5.16 4.87 -9.17
N THR A 143 -4.81 3.96 -8.25
CA THR A 143 -5.71 2.87 -7.83
C THR A 143 -6.95 3.40 -7.09
N LEU A 144 -6.89 4.59 -6.50
CA LEU A 144 -8.03 5.22 -5.81
C LEU A 144 -9.17 5.55 -6.78
N ASN A 145 -8.88 5.72 -8.07
CA ASN A 145 -9.89 5.94 -9.11
C ASN A 145 -10.87 4.78 -9.29
N TYR A 146 -10.48 3.58 -8.86
CA TYR A 146 -11.29 2.36 -8.95
C TYR A 146 -12.03 2.04 -7.64
N LEU A 147 -11.82 2.85 -6.60
CA LEU A 147 -12.43 2.65 -5.30
C LEU A 147 -13.85 3.27 -5.27
N PRO A 148 -14.88 2.56 -4.80
CA PRO A 148 -16.20 3.16 -4.60
C PRO A 148 -16.13 4.35 -3.64
N ASN A 149 -16.91 5.40 -3.90
CA ASN A 149 -16.89 6.64 -3.11
C ASN A 149 -17.09 6.40 -1.60
N LYS A 150 -17.95 5.44 -1.23
CA LYS A 150 -18.16 5.06 0.17
C LYS A 150 -16.90 4.47 0.82
N GLU A 151 -16.14 3.68 0.08
CA GLU A 151 -14.89 3.11 0.60
C GLU A 151 -13.80 4.18 0.68
N LEU A 152 -13.69 5.06 -0.32
CA LEU A 152 -12.80 6.22 -0.29
C LEU A 152 -13.06 7.12 0.93
N ALA A 153 -14.32 7.51 1.15
CA ALA A 153 -14.71 8.30 2.31
C ALA A 153 -14.39 7.58 3.64
N SER A 154 -14.60 6.26 3.71
CA SER A 154 -14.22 5.46 4.88
C SER A 154 -12.71 5.46 5.13
N ARG A 155 -11.88 5.44 4.07
CA ARG A 155 -10.41 5.51 4.21
C ARG A 155 -9.97 6.90 4.67
N ILE A 156 -10.54 7.96 4.10
CA ILE A 156 -10.25 9.35 4.51
C ILE A 156 -10.63 9.57 5.97
N ALA A 157 -11.78 9.05 6.42
CA ALA A 157 -12.20 9.14 7.83
C ALA A 157 -11.20 8.46 8.78
N GLU A 158 -10.61 7.33 8.37
CA GLU A 158 -9.55 6.66 9.14
C GLU A 158 -8.28 7.51 9.20
N ALA A 159 -7.97 8.20 8.12
CA ALA A 159 -6.84 9.11 8.01
C ALA A 159 -7.01 10.33 8.94
N ILE A 160 -8.19 10.96 8.93
CA ILE A 160 -8.54 12.05 9.87
C ILE A 160 -8.43 11.57 11.32
N LYS A 161 -8.93 10.38 11.63
CA LYS A 161 -8.90 9.80 12.99
C LYS A 161 -7.48 9.67 13.52
N CYS A 162 -6.51 9.28 12.68
CA CYS A 162 -5.11 9.17 13.09
C CYS A 162 -4.50 10.52 13.50
N GLU A 163 -4.99 11.62 12.93
CA GLU A 163 -4.37 12.94 13.01
C GLU A 163 -5.07 13.88 13.99
N LEU A 164 -6.36 13.64 14.24
CA LEU A 164 -7.15 14.35 15.25
C LEU A 164 -6.49 14.33 16.64
N VAL A 165 -5.64 13.33 16.89
CA VAL A 165 -4.93 13.14 18.15
C VAL A 165 -3.50 13.71 18.11
N ASN A 166 -2.92 13.99 16.93
CA ASN A 166 -1.46 14.11 16.78
C ASN A 166 -0.95 15.41 16.14
N ASP A 167 -1.67 16.06 15.21
CA ASP A 167 -1.19 17.28 14.54
C ASP A 167 -2.33 18.20 14.06
N GLY A 168 -2.59 19.27 14.82
CA GLY A 168 -3.64 20.25 14.50
C GLY A 168 -3.43 20.98 13.16
N LYS A 169 -2.17 21.21 12.74
CA LYS A 169 -1.90 21.87 11.45
C LYS A 169 -2.22 20.97 10.28
N PHE A 170 -1.97 19.68 10.43
CA PHE A 170 -2.32 18.71 9.39
C PHE A 170 -3.83 18.49 9.32
N PHE A 171 -4.53 18.53 10.46
CA PHE A 171 -5.98 18.52 10.49
C PHE A 171 -6.58 19.73 9.73
N GLU A 172 -6.09 20.94 9.97
CA GLU A 172 -6.49 22.14 9.20
C GLU A 172 -6.22 21.97 7.69
N TRP A 173 -5.08 21.38 7.33
CA TRP A 173 -4.78 21.09 5.93
C TRP A 173 -5.79 20.10 5.33
N LEU A 174 -6.17 19.05 6.06
CA LEU A 174 -7.18 18.08 5.61
C LEU A 174 -8.54 18.75 5.39
N GLU A 175 -8.97 19.62 6.29
CA GLU A 175 -10.22 20.37 6.14
C GLU A 175 -10.21 21.23 4.87
N ASN A 176 -9.11 21.95 4.62
CA ASN A 176 -8.97 22.82 3.46
C ASN A 176 -8.86 22.06 2.12
N ASN A 177 -8.42 20.79 2.14
CA ASN A 177 -8.21 20.00 0.93
C ASN A 177 -9.24 18.87 0.72
N MET A 178 -10.25 18.76 1.59
CA MET A 178 -11.21 17.65 1.59
C MET A 178 -11.94 17.46 0.26
N LEU A 179 -12.36 18.56 -0.38
CA LEU A 179 -13.05 18.50 -1.67
C LEU A 179 -12.15 17.94 -2.77
N ALA A 180 -10.87 18.34 -2.79
CA ALA A 180 -9.90 17.81 -3.74
C ALA A 180 -9.64 16.31 -3.50
N LEU A 181 -9.48 15.90 -2.23
CA LEU A 181 -9.26 14.50 -1.86
C LEU A 181 -10.45 13.58 -2.23
N LEU A 182 -11.68 14.09 -2.17
CA LEU A 182 -12.88 13.34 -2.55
C LEU A 182 -13.14 13.35 -4.06
N ALA A 183 -12.66 14.37 -4.78
CA ALA A 183 -12.74 14.47 -6.23
C ALA A 183 -11.81 13.48 -6.94
N ARG A 184 -10.80 12.97 -6.20
CA ARG A 184 -9.69 12.10 -6.62
C ARG A 184 -8.63 12.84 -7.41
#